data_AF-A0AB34DFK2-F1
#
_entry.id   AF-A0AB34DFK2-F1
#
_cell.length_a   1.000
_cell.length_b   1.000
_cell.length_c   1.000
_cell.angle_alpha   90.00
_cell.angle_beta   90.00
_cell.angle_gamma   90.00
#
_symmetry.space_group_name_H-M   'P 1'
#
loop_
_entity.id
_entity.type
_entity.pdbx_description
1 polymer ?
#
loop_
_entity_poly.entity_id
_entity_poly.type
_entity_poly.pdbx_seq_one_letter_code
_entity_poly.pdbx_strand_id
1 'polypeptide(L)'
;MTVQCQSAPNGRASVVCFTSTSSVANAQSWFLAFYSEVQKQIEAWSYERRVKRSRRVLESLPEHILHDIGWPNVDDRLPGIAKNTAEFKRGQ
;
A
#
# COMPACT_ATOMS: atom_id res chain seq x y z
N MET A 1 13.32 1.03 39.09
CA MET A 1 13.37 2.47 39.42
C MET A 1 14.65 2.73 40.20
N THR A 2 15.59 3.52 39.70
CA THR A 2 16.83 3.85 40.40
C THR A 2 16.83 5.34 40.69
N VAL A 3 16.77 5.70 41.97
CA VAL A 3 16.82 7.10 42.42
C VAL A 3 18.27 7.41 42.76
N GLN A 4 18.91 8.32 42.02
CA GLN A 4 20.18 8.91 42.46
C GLN A 4 19.88 10.14 43.30
N CYS A 5 20.31 10.10 44.56
CA CYS A 5 20.22 11.23 45.48
C CYS A 5 21.54 12.00 45.42
N GLN A 6 21.54 13.21 44.87
CA GLN A 6 22.63 14.17 45.05
C GLN A 6 22.21 15.19 46.10
N SER A 7 22.97 15.30 47.19
CA SER A 7 22.78 16.34 48.20
C SER A 7 23.49 17.62 47.75
N ALA A 8 22.71 18.68 47.53
CA ALA A 8 23.28 20.00 47.34
C ALA A 8 23.82 20.54 48.69
N PRO A 9 24.90 21.32 48.70
CA PRO A 9 25.61 21.76 49.93
C PRO A 9 24.78 22.68 50.85
N ASN A 10 23.60 23.09 50.41
CA ASN A 10 22.64 23.95 51.11
C ASN A 10 21.46 23.18 51.74
N GLY A 11 21.56 21.86 51.90
CA GLY A 11 20.61 21.06 52.69
C GLY A 11 19.23 20.85 52.07
N ARG A 12 19.01 21.29 50.83
CA ARG A 12 17.82 20.93 50.05
C ARG A 12 18.11 19.72 49.17
N ALA A 13 17.44 18.61 49.46
CA ALA A 13 17.39 17.46 48.55
C ALA A 13 16.44 17.80 47.38
N SER A 14 16.96 17.84 46.16
CA SER A 14 16.14 17.87 44.95
C SER A 14 16.04 16.46 44.42
N VAL A 15 14.82 15.91 44.37
CA VAL A 15 14.57 14.61 43.75
C VAL A 15 14.49 14.82 42.24
N VAL A 16 15.59 14.51 41.54
CA VAL A 16 15.61 14.53 40.07
C VAL A 16 15.14 13.17 39.57
N CYS A 17 13.86 13.08 39.21
CA CYS A 17 13.30 11.91 38.56
C CYS A 17 13.66 11.91 37.07
N PHE A 18 14.62 11.08 36.66
CA PHE A 18 14.89 10.81 35.25
C PHE A 18 13.92 9.74 34.74
N THR A 19 12.80 10.15 34.14
CA THR A 19 11.93 9.25 33.37
C THR A 19 12.44 9.13 31.93
N SER A 20 13.53 8.39 31.72
CA SER A 20 14.03 8.04 30.38
C SER A 20 13.56 6.65 29.98
N THR A 21 12.32 6.52 29.50
CA THR A 21 11.83 5.27 28.86
C THR A 21 10.78 5.50 27.76
N SER A 22 10.22 6.70 27.58
CA SER A 22 9.14 6.95 26.61
C SER A 22 9.58 6.93 25.14
N SER A 23 10.86 7.16 24.84
CA SER A 23 11.37 7.17 23.47
C SER A 23 11.56 5.76 22.89
N VAL A 24 11.91 4.78 23.73
CA VAL A 24 12.20 3.40 23.28
C VAL A 24 10.92 2.64 22.97
N ALA A 25 9.85 2.84 23.74
CA ALA A 25 8.55 2.22 23.47
C ALA A 25 7.86 2.77 22.21
N ASN A 26 7.98 4.08 21.96
CA ASN A 26 7.46 4.70 20.73
C ASN A 26 8.25 4.30 19.48
N ALA A 27 9.53 3.96 19.61
CA ALA A 27 10.34 3.52 18.48
C ALA A 27 9.83 2.21 17.86
N GLN A 28 9.20 1.36 18.66
CA GLN A 28 8.70 0.06 18.21
C GLN A 28 7.32 0.19 17.53
N SER A 29 6.51 1.17 17.93
CA SER A 29 5.15 1.35 17.40
C SER A 29 5.13 1.93 15.98
N TRP A 30 5.97 2.93 15.67
CA TRP A 30 6.02 3.51 14.32
C TRP A 30 6.55 2.51 13.28
N PHE A 31 7.47 1.63 13.69
CA PHE A 31 8.04 0.61 12.82
C PHE A 31 6.99 -0.42 12.42
N LEU A 32 6.18 -0.90 13.37
CA LEU A 32 5.08 -1.81 13.09
C LEU A 32 4.03 -1.17 12.16
N ALA A 33 3.69 0.10 12.40
CA ALA A 33 2.79 0.84 11.52
C ALA A 33 3.35 0.97 10.10
N PHE A 34 4.63 1.30 9.97
CA PHE A 34 5.32 1.38 8.68
C PHE A 34 5.31 0.05 7.93
N TYR A 35 5.62 -1.07 8.60
CA TYR A 35 5.57 -2.40 7.99
C TYR A 35 4.17 -2.74 7.48
N SER A 36 3.13 -2.44 8.27
CA SER A 36 1.75 -2.70 7.86
C SER A 36 1.35 -1.92 6.62
N GLU A 37 1.84 -0.69 6.47
CA GLU A 37 1.57 0.16 5.31
C GLU A 37 2.31 -0.35 4.07
N VAL A 38 3.60 -0.66 4.20
CA VAL A 38 4.40 -1.26 3.12
C VAL A 38 3.80 -2.58 2.67
N GLN A 39 3.35 -3.42 3.61
CA GLN A 39 2.73 -4.70 3.28
C GLN A 39 1.46 -4.51 2.45
N LYS A 40 0.57 -3.58 2.84
CA LYS A 40 -0.64 -3.26 2.05
C LYS A 40 -0.29 -2.80 0.64
N GLN A 41 0.73 -1.96 0.49
CA GLN A 41 1.17 -1.48 -0.83
C GLN A 41 1.73 -2.62 -1.69
N ILE A 42 2.51 -3.52 -1.12
CA ILE A 42 3.04 -4.70 -1.82
C ILE A 42 1.90 -5.63 -2.23
N GLU A 43 0.92 -5.87 -1.36
CA GLU A 43 -0.25 -6.68 -1.65
C GLU A 43 -1.04 -6.10 -2.83
N ALA A 44 -1.36 -4.80 -2.77
CA ALA A 44 -2.04 -4.07 -3.84
C ALA A 44 -1.28 -4.12 -5.16
N TRP A 45 0.03 -3.85 -5.14
CA TRP A 45 0.89 -3.93 -6.32
C TRP A 45 0.94 -5.34 -6.91
N SER A 46 1.05 -6.37 -6.06
CA SER A 46 1.10 -7.76 -6.51
C SER A 46 -0.21 -8.20 -7.15
N TYR A 47 -1.34 -7.71 -6.63
CA TYR A 47 -2.66 -7.96 -7.18
C TYR A 47 -2.80 -7.26 -8.54
N GLU A 48 -2.47 -5.98 -8.62
CA GLU A 48 -2.53 -5.22 -9.86
C GLU A 48 -1.64 -5.84 -10.95
N ARG A 49 -0.44 -6.30 -10.58
CA ARG A 49 0.47 -7.00 -11.49
C ARG A 49 -0.13 -8.30 -12.02
N ARG A 50 -0.80 -9.09 -11.18
CA ARG A 50 -1.51 -10.31 -11.59
C ARG A 50 -2.65 -9.98 -12.55
N VAL A 51 -3.47 -8.98 -12.23
CA VAL A 51 -4.56 -8.50 -13.09
C VAL A 51 -4.02 -8.05 -14.45
N LYS A 52 -2.95 -7.24 -14.49
CA LYS A 52 -2.30 -6.80 -15.73
C LYS A 52 -1.78 -7.97 -16.56
N ARG A 53 -1.20 -9.00 -15.93
CA ARG A 53 -0.73 -10.19 -16.64
C ARG A 53 -1.90 -10.98 -17.23
N SER A 54 -2.95 -11.23 -16.45
CA SER A 54 -4.15 -11.92 -16.92
C SER A 54 -4.83 -11.16 -18.05
N ARG A 55 -4.93 -9.83 -17.93
CA ARG A 55 -5.49 -8.95 -18.98
C ARG A 55 -4.78 -9.12 -20.32
N ARG A 56 -3.44 -9.15 -20.34
CA ARG A 56 -2.67 -9.37 -21.57
C ARG A 56 -2.94 -10.73 -22.20
N VAL A 57 -3.15 -11.76 -21.38
CA VAL A 57 -3.51 -13.10 -21.87
C VAL A 57 -4.89 -13.06 -22.49
N LEU A 58 -5.88 -12.42 -21.85
CA LEU A 58 -7.22 -12.24 -22.41
C LEU A 58 -7.16 -11.46 -23.72
N GLU A 59 -6.44 -10.34 -23.80
CA GLU A 59 -6.24 -9.56 -25.02
C GLU A 59 -5.62 -10.35 -26.19
N SER A 60 -4.94 -11.46 -25.91
CA SER A 60 -4.37 -12.35 -26.93
C SER A 60 -5.31 -13.49 -27.37
N LEU A 61 -6.45 -13.65 -26.71
CA LEU A 61 -7.43 -14.67 -27.08
C LEU A 61 -8.09 -14.33 -28.42
N PRO A 62 -8.53 -15.35 -29.17
CA PRO A 62 -9.37 -15.14 -30.34
C PRO A 62 -10.67 -14.40 -30.03
N GLU A 63 -11.13 -13.57 -30.97
CA GLU A 63 -12.30 -12.69 -30.82
C GLU A 63 -13.58 -13.44 -30.42
N HIS A 64 -13.82 -14.65 -30.97
CA HIS A 64 -15.00 -15.44 -30.62
C HIS A 64 -15.02 -15.83 -29.13
N ILE A 65 -13.87 -16.21 -28.57
CA ILE A 65 -13.75 -16.55 -27.15
C ILE A 65 -13.98 -15.29 -26.31
N LEU A 66 -13.45 -14.15 -26.74
CA LEU A 66 -13.64 -12.87 -26.05
C LEU A 66 -15.11 -12.45 -26.02
N HIS A 67 -15.83 -12.60 -27.13
CA HIS A 67 -17.27 -12.35 -27.19
C HIS A 67 -18.06 -13.30 -26.29
N ASP A 68 -17.75 -14.60 -26.30
CA ASP A 68 -18.46 -15.61 -25.52
C ASP A 68 -18.35 -15.35 -24.01
N ILE A 69 -17.21 -14.83 -23.55
CA ILE A 69 -17.01 -14.47 -22.13
C ILE A 69 -17.41 -13.02 -21.80
N GLY A 70 -17.90 -12.25 -22.78
CA GLY A 70 -18.29 -10.86 -22.59
C GLY A 70 -17.12 -9.90 -22.30
N TRP A 71 -15.93 -10.22 -22.79
CA TRP A 71 -14.72 -9.40 -22.62
C TRP A 71 -14.53 -8.40 -23.78
N PRO A 72 -14.11 -7.14 -23.53
CA PRO A 72 -13.95 -6.52 -22.21
C PRO A 72 -15.32 -6.23 -21.58
N ASN A 73 -15.38 -6.32 -20.24
CA ASN A 73 -16.61 -6.03 -19.52
C ASN A 73 -17.10 -4.60 -19.85
N VAL A 74 -18.41 -4.39 -19.93
CA VAL A 74 -18.99 -3.08 -20.25
C VAL A 74 -18.57 -2.03 -19.21
N ASP A 75 -18.40 -2.44 -17.94
CA ASP A 75 -17.94 -1.58 -16.85
C ASP A 75 -16.44 -1.24 -16.91
N ASP A 76 -15.64 -2.03 -17.64
CA ASP A 76 -14.22 -1.70 -17.88
C ASP A 76 -14.07 -0.51 -18.84
N ARG A 77 -15.16 -0.09 -19.50
CA ARG A 77 -15.21 1.11 -20.34
C ARG A 77 -15.31 2.33 -19.44
N LEU A 78 -14.20 2.69 -18.78
CA LEU A 78 -14.06 3.98 -18.14
C LEU A 78 -14.40 5.10 -19.15
N PRO A 79 -15.32 6.03 -18.84
CA PRO A 79 -15.64 7.15 -19.72
C PRO A 79 -14.43 8.09 -19.75
N GLY A 80 -13.56 7.93 -20.75
CA GLY A 80 -12.37 8.77 -20.91
C GLY A 80 -11.24 8.18 -21.74
N ILE A 81 -11.21 6.87 -21.95
CA ILE A 81 -10.24 6.27 -22.90
C ILE A 81 -10.92 6.19 -24.25
N ALA A 82 -10.79 7.26 -25.03
CA ALA A 82 -11.14 7.26 -26.45
C ALA A 82 -10.33 6.15 -27.13
N LYS A 83 -10.95 4.98 -27.33
CA LYS A 83 -10.43 3.99 -28.26
C LYS A 83 -10.55 4.61 -29.64
N ASN A 84 -9.42 4.81 -30.32
CA ASN A 84 -9.34 4.91 -31.77
C ASN A 84 -9.88 3.60 -32.36
N THR A 85 -11.19 3.39 -32.30
CA THR A 85 -11.89 2.32 -33.02
C THR A 85 -12.14 2.81 -34.45
N ALA A 86 -11.05 3.19 -35.13
CA ALA A 86 -11.06 3.57 -36.54
C ALA A 86 -10.66 2.40 -37.45
N GLU A 87 -10.52 1.18 -36.92
CA GLU A 87 -10.13 0.01 -37.70
C GLU A 87 -11.05 -1.18 -37.44
N PHE A 88 -12.36 -1.01 -37.69
CA PHE A 88 -13.23 -2.14 -38.04
C PHE A 88 -14.27 -1.72 -39.08
N LYS A 89 -13.76 -1.11 -40.15
CA LYS A 89 -14.46 -0.95 -41.43
C LYS A 89 -13.54 -1.49 -42.53
N ARG A 90 -13.48 -2.81 -42.70
CA ARG A 90 -13.04 -3.43 -43.97
C ARG A 90 -13.55 -4.88 -44.09
N GLY A 91 -14.52 -5.06 -44.98
CA GLY A 91 -15.10 -6.33 -45.45
C GLY A 91 -16.26 -6.79 -44.56
N GLN A 92 -17.53 -6.78 -44.97
CA GLN A 92 -18.14 -6.75 -46.30
C GLN A 92 -19.32 -5.78 -46.35
#